data_AF-A0A519TUM5-F1
#
_entry.id   AF-A0A519TUM5-F1
#
_cell.length_a   1.000
_cell.length_b   1.000
_cell.length_c   1.000
_cell.angle_alpha   90.00
_cell.angle_beta   90.00
_cell.angle_gamma   90.00
#
_symmetry.space_group_name_H-M   'P 1'
#
loop_
_entity.id
_entity.type
_entity.pdbx_description
1 polymer ?
#
loop_
_entity_poly.entity_id
_entity_poly.type
_entity_poly.pdbx_seq_one_letter_code
_entity_poly.pdbx_strand_id
1 'polypeptide(L)' 'MNKLATLDYIVFFVYFIIVAGYGIWIYNRKTGHDGSVEGDSKDYFLAEGSLTWWAIGSSLIASNISAEQ' A
#
# COMPACT_ATOMS: atom_id res chain seq x y z
N MET A 1 -26.67 15.25 15.52
CA MET A 1 -25.58 14.88 14.60
C MET A 1 -24.29 14.86 15.39
N ASN A 2 -23.66 13.69 15.53
CA ASN A 2 -22.33 13.60 16.15
C ASN A 2 -21.31 14.08 15.13
N LYS A 3 -20.57 15.14 15.45
CA LYS A 3 -19.42 15.56 14.65
C LYS A 3 -18.21 14.76 15.10
N LEU A 4 -17.40 14.30 14.14
CA LEU A 4 -16.10 13.72 14.45
C LEU A 4 -15.23 14.77 15.13
N ALA A 5 -14.41 14.34 16.08
CA ALA A 5 -13.47 15.23 16.74
C ALA A 5 -12.44 15.73 15.73
N THR A 6 -11.89 16.93 15.95
CA THR A 6 -10.82 17.47 15.10
C THR A 6 -9.63 16.51 15.00
N LEU A 7 -9.34 15.77 16.07
CA LEU A 7 -8.30 14.75 16.07
C LEU A 7 -8.59 13.58 15.13
N ASP A 8 -9.84 13.17 14.97
CA ASP A 8 -10.19 12.07 14.06
C ASP A 8 -9.86 12.43 12.60
N TYR A 9 -10.16 13.68 12.21
CA TYR A 9 -9.79 14.20 10.90
C TYR A 9 -8.27 14.27 10.72
N ILE A 10 -7.53 14.73 11.73
CA ILE A 10 -6.07 14.80 11.67
C ILE A 10 -5.48 13.40 11.46
N VAL A 11 -5.90 12.41 12.25
CA VAL A 11 -5.43 11.03 12.12
C VAL A 11 -5.75 10.47 10.73
N PHE A 12 -6.97 10.70 10.24
CA PHE A 12 -7.41 10.28 8.91
C PHE A 12 -6.51 10.85 7.80
N PHE A 13 -6.30 12.16 7.77
CA PHE A 13 -5.48 12.78 6.72
C PHE A 13 -4.01 12.39 6.81
N VAL A 14 -3.44 12.29 8.02
CA VAL A 14 -2.06 11.86 8.22
C VAL A 14 -1.85 10.44 7.68
N TYR A 15 -2.78 9.53 7.94
CA TYR A 15 -2.75 8.17 7.40
C TYR A 15 -2.65 8.17 5.87
N PHE A 16 -3.53 8.93 5.19
CA PHE A 16 -3.53 9.04 3.73
C PHE A 16 -2.23 9.63 3.18
N ILE A 17 -1.70 10.69 3.81
CA ILE A 17 -0.46 11.34 3.37
C ILE A 17 0.72 10.37 3.47
N ILE A 18 0.82 9.60 4.56
CA ILE A 18 1.91 8.63 4.76
C ILE A 18 1.83 7.52 3.71
N VAL A 19 0.66 6.91 3.54
CA VAL A 19 0.47 5.78 2.60
C VAL A 19 0.71 6.23 1.15
N ALA A 20 0.11 7.35 0.73
CA ALA A 20 0.28 7.88 -0.61
C ALA A 20 1.72 8.35 -0.86
N GLY A 21 2.32 9.06 0.11
CA GLY A 21 3.69 9.54 0.03
C GLY A 21 4.71 8.40 -0.11
N TYR A 22 4.53 7.32 0.67
CA TYR A 22 5.38 6.13 0.55
C TYR A 22 5.24 5.45 -0.83
N GLY A 23 4.00 5.32 -1.33
CA GLY A 23 3.74 4.77 -2.66
C GLY A 23 4.39 5.59 -3.79
N ILE A 24 4.26 6.92 -3.75
CA ILE A 24 4.88 7.82 -4.73
C ILE A 24 6.41 7.76 -4.65
N TRP A 25 6.98 7.73 -3.44
CA TRP A 25 8.42 7.63 -3.25
C TRP A 25 8.98 6.33 -3.84
N ILE A 26 8.31 5.20 -3.60
CA ILE A 26 8.74 3.89 -4.15
C ILE A 26 8.61 3.85 -5.67
N TYR A 27 7.52 4.42 -6.21
CA TYR A 27 7.31 4.54 -7.65
C TYR A 27 8.45 5.34 -8.29
N ASN A 28 8.74 6.53 -7.77
CA ASN A 28 9.82 7.37 -8.27
C ASN A 28 11.20 6.69 -8.15
N ARG A 29 11.44 5.93 -7.08
CA ARG A 29 12.71 5.20 -6.90
C ARG A 29 12.87 4.05 -7.90
N LYS A 30 11.79 3.31 -8.18
CA LYS A 30 11.82 2.21 -9.18
C LYS A 30 11.99 2.77 -10.59
N THR A 31 11.29 3.85 -10.94
CA THR A 31 11.44 4.51 -12.25
C THR A 31 12.82 5.15 -12.44
N GLY A 32 13.41 5.70 -11.37
CA GLY A 32 14.70 6.40 -11.44
C GLY A 32 15.96 5.51 -11.46
N HIS A 33 15.85 4.23 -11.11
CA HIS A 33 17.01 3.34 -10.96
C HIS A 33 17.21 2.35 -12.14
N ASP A 34 16.20 2.14 -12.99
CA ASP A 34 16.28 1.17 -14.08
C ASP A 34 15.79 1.68 -15.45
N GLY A 35 15.18 2.87 -15.55
CA GLY A 35 14.74 3.46 -16.84
C GLY A 35 13.69 2.65 -17.62
N SER A 36 13.36 1.45 -17.15
CA SER A 36 12.34 0.54 -17.63
C SER A 36 11.03 0.88 -16.93
N VAL A 37 10.13 1.55 -17.67
CA VAL A 37 8.72 1.71 -17.27
C VAL A 37 7.96 0.37 -17.40
N GLU A 38 8.64 -0.70 -17.80
CA GLU A 38 8.14 -2.05 -17.89
C GLU A 38 8.69 -2.85 -16.70
N GLY A 39 8.05 -2.68 -15.53
CA GLY A 39 8.11 -3.71 -14.52
C GLY A 39 7.53 -4.97 -15.15
N ASP A 40 8.38 -5.93 -15.50
CA ASP A 40 7.95 -7.23 -16.02
C ASP A 40 6.83 -7.73 -15.11
N SER A 41 5.68 -8.11 -15.70
CA SER A 41 4.50 -8.49 -14.91
C SER A 41 4.83 -9.62 -13.92
N LYS A 42 5.88 -10.40 -14.22
CA LYS A 42 6.48 -11.36 -13.30
C LYS A 42 6.94 -10.74 -11.98
N ASP A 43 7.62 -9.60 -11.95
CA ASP A 43 8.14 -9.07 -10.68
C ASP A 43 7.04 -8.49 -9.81
N TYR A 44 6.01 -7.91 -10.44
CA TYR A 44 4.84 -7.38 -9.75
C TYR A 44 3.95 -8.48 -9.17
N PHE A 45 3.75 -9.60 -9.88
CA PHE A 45 2.88 -10.71 -9.45
C PHE A 45 3.60 -11.83 -8.71
N LEU A 46 4.84 -12.14 -9.06
CA LEU A 46 5.59 -13.24 -8.46
C LEU A 46 6.46 -12.78 -7.29
N ALA A 47 6.76 -11.48 -7.12
CA ALA A 47 7.67 -10.96 -6.09
C ALA A 47 8.94 -11.84 -5.93
N GLU A 48 9.46 -12.35 -7.05
CA GLU A 48 10.58 -13.29 -7.11
C GLU A 48 10.42 -14.56 -6.23
N GLY A 49 9.20 -14.94 -5.84
CA GLY A 49 8.91 -16.01 -4.89
C GLY A 49 9.35 -15.73 -3.46
N SER A 50 9.78 -14.49 -3.15
CA SER A 50 10.43 -14.12 -1.89
C SER A 50 9.46 -13.66 -0.78
N LEU A 51 8.15 -13.63 -1.07
CA LEU A 51 7.16 -13.14 -0.11
C LEU A 51 7.09 -14.06 1.12
N THR A 52 7.40 -13.50 2.28
CA THR A 52 7.37 -14.22 3.55
C THR A 52 5.96 -14.68 3.91
N TRP A 53 5.85 -15.84 4.56
CA TRP A 53 4.57 -16.47 4.93
C TRP A 53 3.61 -15.54 5.71
N TRP A 54 4.14 -14.66 6.57
CA TRP A 54 3.33 -13.70 7.32
C TRP A 54 2.71 -12.62 6.44
N ALA A 55 3.42 -12.17 5.40
CA ALA A 55 2.89 -11.20 4.43
C ALA A 55 1.76 -11.79 3.59
N ILE A 56 1.91 -13.07 3.20
CA ILE A 56 0.85 -13.83 2.50
C ILE A 56 -0.38 -13.98 3.42
N GLY A 57 -0.17 -14.41 4.66
CA GLY A 57 -1.24 -14.58 5.64
C GLY A 57 -1.99 -13.28 5.94
N SER A 58 -1.26 -12.17 6.17
CA SER A 58 -1.90 -10.86 6.40
C SER A 58 -2.68 -10.38 5.17
N SER A 59 -2.16 -10.61 3.97
CA SER A 59 -2.85 -10.23 2.73
C SER A 59 -4.14 -11.00 2.56
N LEU A 60 -4.16 -12.32 2.83
CA LEU A 60 -5.37 -13.13 2.69
C LEU A 60 -6.47 -12.68 3.66
N ILE A 61 -6.14 -12.38 4.91
CA ILE A 61 -7.12 -11.87 5.87
C ILE A 61 -7.60 -10.48 5.46
N ALA A 62 -6.69 -9.58 5.09
CA ALA A 62 -7.05 -8.23 4.67
C ALA A 62 -7.93 -8.22 3.40
N SER A 63 -7.66 -9.09 2.42
CA SER A 63 -8.45 -9.18 1.19
C SER A 63 -9.86 -9.71 1.40
N ASN A 64 -10.13 -10.42 2.50
CA ASN A 64 -11.46 -10.92 2.84
C ASN A 64 -12.22 -9.99 3.81
N ILE A 65 -11.57 -8.99 4.41
CA ILE A 65 -12.21 -7.96 5.23
C ILE A 65 -12.58 -6.78 4.33
N SER A 66 -13.87 -6.64 4.05
CA SER A 66 -14.41 -5.50 3.31
C SER A 66 -14.93 -4.43 4.28
N ALA A 67 -14.99 -3.18 3.81
CA ALA A 67 -15.52 -2.04 4.57
C ALA A 67 -17.04 -2.12 4.82
N GLU A 68 -17.69 -3.17 4.31
CA GLU A 68 -19.13 -3.42 4.42
C GLU A 68 -19.56 -4.18 5.69
N GLN A 69 -18.63 -4.49 6.60
CA GLN A 69 -18.91 -5.20 7.86
C GLN A 69 -18.66 -4.35 9.10
#